data_AF-A0A7Y2F394-F1
#
_entry.id   AF-A0A7Y2F394-F1
#
_cell.length_a   1.000
_cell.length_b   1.000
_cell.length_c   1.000
_cell.angle_alpha   90.00
_cell.angle_beta   90.00
_cell.angle_gamma   90.00
#
_symmetry.space_group_name_H-M   'P 1'
#
loop_
_entity.id
_entity.type
_entity.pdbx_description
1 polymer ?
#
loop_
_entity_poly.entity_id
_entity_poly.type
_entity_poly.pdbx_seq_one_letter_code
_entity_poly.pdbx_strand_id
1 'polypeptide(L)'
;MKSRSLWASILYFFPFQLLILHFKKNHLLILFWFLLFGYVSGGLATKYGVSFLFLYPEYLGEVGFWSHLMIGFAMAGFVTAFNIYSYVIHAFRFRFLATLSRPFYKFSINNFLIPGVFIGYYIFKAIAFQRTIELESTTDIILHITGFVIGFFSFMMISLLYFYGTNKDVLGFLKNDKNQDKGRFGELYDKFIRERIRQSTKRLSQRPWRVETYLKNPFTIVLARDSEHYNEETLRRVFRQNHFNASMFELFLVLTFLVVMNFGDLPVFTIPGGASVILVFTLMLMILSVLLSWFRGWAVTVLVLVVLVANYFSNDLTFLPQQNPLYGLDYSLEINYDSDVLQSELANETINEKEKKDMEAVLDKWLANQRSLGIDRPKLFIINSSGGGLRSSLWNTTILCHIDSVMGGDLMKKATLMSGASGGMLGLAFLRETYIQNEFKEIYTRRESMERDIAKDILNPVLLSIASTDLFFQLGSFTYNGMDYPKDRAYRFEEQYLSNTGNHLDKSLSDYRALEASAQIPMLIIYPTIINDGRKLLVSPLDMGFMNPLP
;
A
#
# COMPACT_ATOMS: atom_id res chain seq x y z
N MET A 1 44.49 33.43 12.08
CA MET A 1 43.06 33.02 11.98
C MET A 1 42.34 34.01 11.06
N LYS A 2 42.06 33.63 9.80
CA LYS A 2 41.23 34.46 8.92
C LYS A 2 39.80 34.46 9.46
N SER A 3 39.22 35.66 9.64
CA SER A 3 37.78 35.87 9.85
C SER A 3 37.02 35.06 8.79
N ARG A 4 36.48 33.91 9.19
CA ARG A 4 35.59 33.12 8.32
C ARG A 4 34.25 33.83 8.35
N SER A 5 33.73 34.22 7.19
CA SER A 5 32.45 34.91 7.14
C SER A 5 31.36 33.98 7.67
N LEU A 6 30.44 34.54 8.47
CA LEU A 6 29.26 33.84 8.98
C LEU A 6 28.51 33.10 7.85
N TRP A 7 28.48 33.70 6.66
CA TRP A 7 27.91 33.15 5.43
C TRP A 7 28.57 31.86 4.94
N ALA A 8 29.90 31.74 5.01
CA ALA A 8 30.58 30.50 4.65
C ALA A 8 30.24 29.37 5.64
N SER A 9 30.15 29.69 6.93
CA SER A 9 29.79 28.71 7.98
C SER A 9 28.33 28.25 7.91
N ILE A 10 27.42 29.08 7.41
CA ILE A 10 26.03 28.70 7.11
C ILE A 10 25.99 27.86 5.84
N LEU A 11 26.59 28.33 4.73
CA LEU A 11 26.55 27.60 3.47
C LEU A 11 27.16 26.21 3.59
N TYR A 12 28.32 26.07 4.24
CA TYR A 12 29.00 24.78 4.44
C TYR A 12 28.58 24.05 5.73
N PHE A 13 27.39 24.37 6.26
CA PHE A 13 26.78 23.62 7.35
C PHE A 13 26.32 22.25 6.86
N PHE A 14 26.67 21.20 7.60
CA PHE A 14 26.50 19.83 7.14
C PHE A 14 25.05 19.46 6.74
N PRO A 15 24.00 19.85 7.48
CA PRO A 15 22.61 19.62 7.07
C PRO A 15 22.26 20.23 5.70
N PHE A 16 22.71 21.46 5.41
CA PHE A 16 22.45 22.07 4.10
C PHE A 16 23.26 21.40 2.99
N GLN A 17 24.49 20.96 3.28
CA GLN A 17 25.29 20.21 2.32
C GLN A 17 24.66 18.84 2.01
N LEU A 18 24.04 18.18 2.99
CA LEU A 18 23.25 16.97 2.77
C LEU A 18 22.00 17.24 1.95
N LEU A 19 21.27 18.33 2.21
CA LEU A 19 20.12 18.73 1.40
C LEU A 19 20.51 18.91 -0.07
N ILE A 20 21.59 19.67 -0.35
CA ILE A 20 22.11 19.87 -1.71
C ILE A 20 22.54 18.53 -2.33
N LEU A 21 23.16 17.65 -1.55
CA LEU A 21 23.55 16.31 -2.01
C LEU A 21 22.32 15.50 -2.46
N HIS A 22 21.20 15.56 -1.74
CA HIS A 22 19.99 14.84 -2.11
C HIS A 22 19.43 15.29 -3.45
N PHE A 23 19.28 16.60 -3.64
CA PHE A 23 18.82 17.15 -4.92
C PHE A 23 19.80 16.89 -6.07
N LYS A 24 21.11 16.82 -5.79
CA LYS A 24 22.11 16.58 -6.83
C LYS A 24 22.27 15.11 -7.22
N LYS A 25 22.08 14.18 -6.28
CA LYS A 25 22.50 12.77 -6.45
C LYS A 25 21.46 11.72 -6.04
N ASN A 26 20.40 12.07 -5.31
CA ASN A 26 19.41 11.14 -4.79
C ASN A 26 17.99 11.45 -5.27
N HIS A 27 17.81 11.66 -6.57
CA HIS A 27 16.51 11.93 -7.19
C HIS A 27 15.45 10.89 -6.83
N LEU A 28 15.82 9.61 -6.79
CA LEU A 28 14.91 8.53 -6.42
C LEU A 28 14.44 8.62 -4.95
N LEU A 29 15.29 9.03 -4.01
CA LEU A 29 14.85 9.25 -2.62
C LEU A 29 13.94 10.47 -2.52
N ILE A 30 14.26 11.53 -3.27
CA ILE A 30 13.42 12.72 -3.33
C ILE A 30 12.05 12.37 -3.90
N LEU A 31 11.97 11.45 -4.87
CA LEU A 31 10.69 10.95 -5.39
C LEU A 31 9.83 10.33 -4.29
N PHE A 32 10.37 9.44 -3.45
CA PHE A 32 9.60 8.86 -2.34
C PHE A 32 9.09 9.92 -1.36
N TRP A 33 9.91 10.91 -1.02
CA TRP A 33 9.46 12.05 -0.20
C TRP A 33 8.37 12.86 -0.90
N PHE A 34 8.52 13.15 -2.19
CA PHE A 34 7.54 13.86 -2.97
C PHE A 34 6.19 13.13 -3.01
N LEU A 35 6.20 11.81 -3.19
CA LEU A 35 4.99 10.97 -3.13
C LEU A 35 4.32 11.06 -1.75
N LEU A 36 5.08 10.95 -0.66
CA LEU A 36 4.54 11.09 0.70
C LEU A 36 3.95 12.49 0.94
N PHE A 37 4.63 13.56 0.50
CA PHE A 37 4.08 14.92 0.54
C PHE A 37 2.79 15.02 -0.28
N GLY A 38 2.74 14.38 -1.46
CA GLY A 38 1.56 14.33 -2.32
C GLY A 38 0.38 13.62 -1.68
N TYR A 39 0.59 12.48 -1.01
CA TYR A 39 -0.46 11.75 -0.30
C TYR A 39 -0.99 12.53 0.90
N VAL A 40 -0.10 13.06 1.75
CA VAL A 40 -0.48 13.83 2.96
C VAL A 40 -1.10 15.18 2.61
N SER A 41 -0.72 15.80 1.49
CA SER A 41 -1.32 17.05 1.02
C SER A 41 -2.71 16.87 0.40
N GLY A 42 -3.08 15.64 0.01
CA GLY A 42 -4.26 15.38 -0.80
C GLY A 42 -4.11 15.79 -2.27
N GLY A 43 -2.88 16.00 -2.74
CA GLY A 43 -2.59 16.33 -4.15
C GLY A 43 -2.43 15.10 -5.06
N LEU A 44 -2.19 13.92 -4.47
CA LEU A 44 -2.09 12.64 -5.18
C LEU A 44 -3.14 11.65 -4.65
N ALA A 45 -3.70 10.85 -5.56
CA ALA A 45 -4.64 9.77 -5.26
C ALA A 45 -5.86 10.16 -4.39
N THR A 46 -6.27 11.43 -4.43
CA THR A 46 -7.38 11.99 -3.63
C THR A 46 -8.70 11.28 -3.87
N LYS A 47 -8.96 10.88 -5.13
CA LYS A 47 -10.17 10.14 -5.51
C LYS A 47 -10.26 8.76 -4.85
N TYR A 48 -9.14 8.19 -4.42
CA TYR A 48 -9.05 6.90 -3.75
C TYR A 48 -8.99 7.02 -2.22
N GLY A 49 -9.08 8.24 -1.67
CA GLY A 49 -9.06 8.45 -0.21
C GLY A 49 -7.71 8.21 0.44
N VAL A 50 -6.61 8.10 -0.33
CA VAL A 50 -5.29 7.75 0.22
C VAL A 50 -4.86 8.69 1.35
N SER A 51 -5.17 9.98 1.28
CA SER A 51 -4.83 10.94 2.34
C SER A 51 -5.46 10.59 3.70
N PHE A 52 -6.66 9.98 3.72
CA PHE A 52 -7.36 9.59 4.95
C PHE A 52 -6.56 8.52 5.70
N LEU A 53 -5.96 7.58 4.98
CA LEU A 53 -5.14 6.50 5.55
C LEU A 53 -3.91 6.99 6.32
N PHE A 54 -3.43 8.20 6.00
CA PHE A 54 -2.32 8.84 6.69
C PHE A 54 -2.81 9.78 7.79
N LEU A 55 -3.81 10.62 7.50
CA LEU A 55 -4.22 11.72 8.39
C LEU A 55 -5.21 11.30 9.48
N TYR A 56 -5.93 10.19 9.25
CA TYR A 56 -6.93 9.61 10.15
C TYR A 56 -6.89 8.07 10.02
N PRO A 57 -5.76 7.44 10.38
CA PRO A 57 -5.52 6.01 10.21
C PRO A 57 -6.45 5.17 11.09
N GLU A 58 -7.04 4.13 10.50
CA GLU A 58 -7.86 3.14 11.21
C GLU A 58 -7.04 1.90 11.59
N TYR A 59 -7.29 1.36 12.78
CA TYR A 59 -6.77 0.09 13.25
C TYR A 59 -7.90 -0.68 13.94
N LEU A 60 -8.25 -1.86 13.41
CA LEU A 60 -9.33 -2.73 13.92
C LEU A 60 -10.69 -2.01 14.08
N GLY A 61 -11.08 -1.18 13.11
CA GLY A 61 -12.36 -0.46 13.15
C GLY A 61 -12.32 0.87 13.91
N GLU A 62 -11.21 1.20 14.56
CA GLU A 62 -11.11 2.39 15.40
C GLU A 62 -9.95 3.30 14.99
N VAL A 63 -10.19 4.60 15.10
CA VAL A 63 -9.15 5.63 14.98
C VAL A 63 -8.80 6.11 16.39
N GLY A 64 -7.53 6.00 16.76
CA GLY A 64 -7.12 6.27 18.12
C GLY A 64 -5.63 6.42 18.29
N PHE A 65 -5.19 6.35 19.55
CA PHE A 65 -3.77 6.41 19.91
C PHE A 65 -2.93 5.35 19.18
N TRP A 66 -3.41 4.10 19.13
CA TRP A 66 -2.67 2.96 18.58
C TRP A 66 -2.50 3.04 17.06
N SER A 67 -3.54 3.45 16.34
CA SER A 67 -3.47 3.61 14.88
C SER A 67 -2.44 4.69 14.50
N HIS A 68 -2.44 5.82 15.20
CA HIS A 68 -1.46 6.88 15.01
C HIS A 68 -0.04 6.49 15.46
N LEU A 69 0.09 5.71 16.54
CA LEU A 69 1.37 5.17 17.00
C LEU A 69 2.02 4.30 15.92
N MET A 70 1.25 3.42 15.27
CA MET A 70 1.76 2.57 14.19
C MET A 70 2.23 3.39 12.98
N ILE A 71 1.51 4.44 12.61
CA ILE A 71 1.97 5.38 11.56
C ILE A 71 3.28 6.05 11.96
N GLY A 72 3.39 6.53 13.21
CA GLY A 72 4.62 7.12 13.73
C GLY A 72 5.81 6.16 13.69
N PHE A 73 5.58 4.92 14.12
CA PHE A 73 6.56 3.85 14.11
C PHE A 73 7.04 3.52 12.68
N ALA A 74 6.11 3.34 11.74
CA ALA A 74 6.42 3.11 10.33
C ALA A 74 7.19 4.29 9.71
N MET A 75 6.78 5.53 10.01
CA MET A 75 7.47 6.75 9.54
C MET A 75 8.91 6.83 10.05
N ALA A 76 9.16 6.48 11.32
CA ALA A 76 10.52 6.40 11.84
C ALA A 76 11.35 5.29 11.18
N GLY A 77 10.72 4.17 10.83
CA GLY A 77 11.30 3.12 9.99
C GLY A 77 11.77 3.66 8.63
N PHE A 78 10.90 4.37 7.95
CA PHE A 78 11.20 5.03 6.67
C PHE A 78 12.33 6.06 6.78
N VAL A 79 12.29 6.93 7.80
CA VAL A 79 13.34 7.91 8.08
C VAL A 79 14.68 7.23 8.36
N THR A 80 14.66 6.10 9.06
CA THR A 80 15.86 5.31 9.34
C THR A 80 16.42 4.70 8.06
N ALA A 81 15.59 4.10 7.22
CA ALA A 81 15.99 3.56 5.92
C ALA A 81 16.57 4.64 5.00
N PHE A 82 15.93 5.81 4.94
CA PHE A 82 16.43 6.99 4.23
C PHE A 82 17.84 7.37 4.70
N ASN A 83 18.07 7.36 6.02
CA ASN A 83 19.37 7.67 6.59
C ASN A 83 20.43 6.61 6.30
N ILE A 84 20.07 5.33 6.41
CA ILE A 84 20.98 4.21 6.11
C ILE A 84 21.40 4.25 4.66
N TYR A 85 20.44 4.29 3.73
CA TYR A 85 20.71 4.41 2.29
C TYR A 85 21.70 5.55 2.02
N SER A 86 21.40 6.73 2.58
CA SER A 86 22.16 7.95 2.30
C SER A 86 23.57 7.87 2.88
N TYR A 87 23.71 7.29 4.07
CA TYR A 87 25.00 7.05 4.71
C TYR A 87 25.84 6.04 3.91
N VAL A 88 25.26 4.88 3.58
CA VAL A 88 25.92 3.80 2.82
C VAL A 88 26.47 4.32 1.48
N ILE A 89 25.68 5.09 0.75
CA ILE A 89 26.05 5.55 -0.59
C ILE A 89 26.90 6.82 -0.55
N HIS A 90 26.76 7.69 0.46
CA HIS A 90 27.38 9.03 0.43
C HIS A 90 28.32 9.40 1.57
N ALA A 91 28.36 8.67 2.67
CA ALA A 91 29.21 9.02 3.81
C ALA A 91 30.69 9.15 3.44
N PHE A 92 31.18 8.35 2.48
CA PHE A 92 32.59 8.41 2.02
C PHE A 92 33.00 9.79 1.45
N ARG A 93 32.03 10.61 1.01
CA ARG A 93 32.28 11.96 0.47
C ARG A 93 32.61 12.95 1.59
N PHE A 94 32.24 12.63 2.83
CA PHE A 94 32.40 13.46 4.02
C PHE A 94 33.44 12.83 4.96
N ARG A 95 34.73 12.99 4.60
CA ARG A 95 35.84 12.30 5.29
C ARG A 95 35.93 12.61 6.79
N PHE A 96 35.55 13.81 7.21
CA PHE A 96 35.52 14.19 8.62
C PHE A 96 34.67 13.25 9.47
N LEU A 97 33.61 12.63 8.92
CA LEU A 97 32.74 11.70 9.66
C LEU A 97 33.49 10.50 10.22
N ALA A 98 34.50 9.99 9.52
CA ALA A 98 35.27 8.85 10.00
C ALA A 98 36.21 9.19 11.16
N THR A 99 36.41 10.48 11.45
CA THR A 99 37.17 10.94 12.64
C THR A 99 36.29 11.09 13.87
N LEU A 100 34.96 11.03 13.71
CA LEU A 100 34.00 11.23 14.78
C LEU A 100 33.64 9.91 15.46
N SER A 101 33.33 9.99 16.75
CA SER A 101 32.62 8.90 17.42
C SER A 101 31.21 8.78 16.90
N ARG A 102 30.79 7.54 16.62
CA ARG A 102 29.46 7.16 16.11
C ARG A 102 29.08 7.90 14.81
N PRO A 103 29.78 7.64 13.69
CA PRO A 103 29.60 8.37 12.44
C PRO A 103 28.17 8.33 11.89
N PHE A 104 27.49 7.18 11.99
CA PHE A 104 26.10 7.03 11.53
C PHE A 104 25.15 7.94 12.31
N TYR A 105 25.23 7.96 13.64
CA TYR A 105 24.41 8.86 14.47
C TYR A 105 24.62 10.33 14.08
N LYS A 106 25.88 10.77 13.92
CA LYS A 106 26.20 12.14 13.50
C LYS A 106 25.66 12.45 12.12
N PHE A 107 25.71 11.50 11.20
CA PHE A 107 25.11 11.65 9.89
C PHE A 107 23.60 11.83 10.00
N SER A 108 22.89 10.95 10.72
CA SER A 108 21.43 10.97 10.81
C SER A 108 20.88 12.24 11.47
N ILE A 109 21.50 12.74 12.55
CA ILE A 109 21.07 14.00 13.17
C ILE A 109 21.29 15.22 12.28
N ASN A 110 22.25 15.17 11.34
CA ASN A 110 22.48 16.25 10.40
C ASN A 110 21.61 16.08 9.14
N ASN A 111 21.16 14.87 8.84
CA ASN A 111 20.27 14.57 7.72
C ASN A 111 18.78 14.70 8.09
N PHE A 112 18.45 15.66 8.96
CA PHE A 112 17.12 15.80 9.53
C PHE A 112 16.20 16.73 8.73
N LEU A 113 16.72 17.56 7.81
CA LEU A 113 15.93 18.63 7.19
C LEU A 113 14.71 18.11 6.41
N ILE A 114 14.90 17.15 5.50
CA ILE A 114 13.78 16.60 4.72
C ILE A 114 12.79 15.85 5.64
N PRO A 115 13.22 14.87 6.48
CA PRO A 115 12.31 14.23 7.44
C PRO A 115 11.59 15.19 8.37
N GLY A 116 12.31 16.17 8.94
CA GLY A 116 11.78 17.11 9.91
C GLY A 116 10.73 18.04 9.31
N VAL A 117 10.98 18.56 8.10
CA VAL A 117 9.99 19.36 7.36
C VAL A 117 8.76 18.51 7.05
N PHE A 118 8.94 17.26 6.61
CA PHE A 118 7.83 16.36 6.33
C PHE A 118 7.02 16.05 7.60
N ILE A 119 7.66 15.72 8.72
CA ILE A 119 6.97 15.41 9.99
C ILE A 119 6.18 16.62 10.48
N GLY A 120 6.79 17.82 10.46
CA GLY A 120 6.08 19.05 10.82
C GLY A 120 4.88 19.32 9.91
N TYR A 121 5.04 19.12 8.60
CA TYR A 121 3.96 19.24 7.63
C TYR A 121 2.85 18.20 7.84
N TYR A 122 3.22 16.94 8.11
CA TYR A 122 2.30 15.85 8.41
C TYR A 122 1.47 16.16 9.66
N ILE A 123 2.10 16.56 10.76
CA ILE A 123 1.39 16.94 12.00
C ILE A 123 0.43 18.09 11.74
N PHE A 124 0.88 19.13 11.02
CA PHE A 124 0.03 20.26 10.65
C PHE A 124 -1.19 19.81 9.84
N LYS A 125 -0.99 18.94 8.83
CA LYS A 125 -2.08 18.42 8.01
C LYS A 125 -3.01 17.48 8.79
N ALA A 126 -2.49 16.64 9.68
CA ALA A 126 -3.29 15.76 10.51
C ALA A 126 -4.19 16.56 11.46
N ILE A 127 -3.65 17.59 12.14
CA ILE A 127 -4.43 18.48 12.99
C ILE A 127 -5.51 19.22 12.18
N ALA A 128 -5.13 19.79 11.02
CA ALA A 128 -6.08 20.52 10.18
C ALA A 128 -7.20 19.60 9.69
N PHE A 129 -6.86 18.39 9.24
CA PHE A 129 -7.78 17.38 8.74
C PHE A 129 -8.76 16.93 9.84
N GLN A 130 -8.24 16.50 10.99
CA GLN A 130 -9.07 16.02 12.10
C GLN A 130 -9.99 17.11 12.65
N ARG A 131 -9.53 18.37 12.71
CA ARG A 131 -10.33 19.47 13.20
C ARG A 131 -11.42 19.94 12.24
N THR A 132 -11.16 19.92 10.93
CA THR A 132 -12.05 20.55 9.93
C THR A 132 -12.90 19.58 9.13
N ILE A 133 -12.44 18.34 8.99
CA ILE A 133 -13.12 17.30 8.20
C ILE A 133 -13.76 16.28 9.15
N GLU A 134 -12.98 15.68 10.05
CA GLU A 134 -13.50 14.67 10.98
C GLU A 134 -14.17 15.29 12.22
N LEU A 135 -14.03 16.60 12.42
CA LEU A 135 -14.64 17.36 13.52
C LEU A 135 -14.29 16.81 14.92
N GLU A 136 -13.09 16.27 15.05
CA GLU A 136 -12.60 15.66 16.29
C GLU A 136 -12.43 16.66 17.45
N SER A 137 -12.57 16.14 18.66
CA SER A 137 -12.33 16.95 19.86
C SER A 137 -10.85 17.33 19.98
N THR A 138 -10.55 18.45 20.62
CA THR A 138 -9.14 18.86 20.82
C THR A 138 -8.36 17.85 21.65
N THR A 139 -9.02 17.18 22.59
CA THR A 139 -8.42 16.13 23.42
C THR A 139 -8.01 14.92 22.57
N ASP A 140 -8.89 14.47 21.68
CA ASP A 140 -8.63 13.31 20.81
C ASP A 140 -7.53 13.61 19.80
N ILE A 141 -7.52 14.82 19.23
CA ILE A 141 -6.43 15.28 18.36
C ILE A 141 -5.09 15.26 19.11
N ILE A 142 -5.03 15.73 20.36
CA ILE A 142 -3.80 15.70 21.16
C ILE A 142 -3.36 14.26 21.42
N LEU A 143 -4.30 13.36 21.73
CA LEU A 143 -4.02 11.93 21.94
C LEU A 143 -3.47 11.28 20.67
N HIS A 144 -4.08 11.54 19.52
CA HIS A 144 -3.64 11.06 18.21
C HIS A 144 -2.22 11.52 17.86
N ILE A 145 -1.94 12.82 17.99
CA ILE A 145 -0.60 13.37 17.73
C ILE A 145 0.42 12.80 18.73
N THR A 146 0.04 12.63 19.99
CA THR A 146 0.93 12.02 21.00
C THR A 146 1.24 10.56 20.66
N GLY A 147 0.24 9.80 20.20
CA GLY A 147 0.43 8.43 19.68
C GLY A 147 1.47 8.40 18.57
N PHE A 148 1.29 9.23 17.53
CA PHE A 148 2.26 9.35 16.43
C PHE A 148 3.67 9.69 16.92
N VAL A 149 3.81 10.69 17.81
CA VAL A 149 5.11 11.12 18.33
C VAL A 149 5.79 10.01 19.14
N ILE A 150 5.05 9.31 20.00
CA ILE A 150 5.56 8.17 20.79
C ILE A 150 5.98 7.03 19.86
N GLY A 151 5.16 6.69 18.87
CA GLY A 151 5.49 5.68 17.86
C GLY A 151 6.79 6.02 17.12
N PHE A 152 6.92 7.27 16.68
CA PHE A 152 8.11 7.75 16.00
C PHE A 152 9.37 7.65 16.87
N PHE A 153 9.32 8.18 18.09
CA PHE A 153 10.49 8.17 18.98
C PHE A 153 10.83 6.78 19.52
N SER A 154 9.85 5.90 19.71
CA SER A 154 10.10 4.51 20.15
C SER A 154 10.92 3.74 19.11
N PHE A 155 10.55 3.80 17.83
CA PHE A 155 11.35 3.18 16.77
C PHE A 155 12.73 3.83 16.63
N MET A 156 12.80 5.17 16.67
CA MET A 156 14.10 5.86 16.62
C MET A 156 15.00 5.43 17.78
N MET A 157 14.46 5.21 18.98
CA MET A 157 15.21 4.68 20.12
C MET A 157 15.73 3.27 19.85
N ILE A 158 14.90 2.37 19.31
CA ILE A 158 15.32 1.01 18.93
C ILE A 158 16.48 1.06 17.94
N SER A 159 16.36 1.88 16.89
CA SER A 159 17.43 2.06 15.90
C SER A 159 18.72 2.60 16.54
N LEU A 160 18.61 3.62 17.40
CA LEU A 160 19.76 4.20 18.09
C LEU A 160 20.45 3.20 19.00
N LEU A 161 19.71 2.41 19.78
CA LEU A 161 20.25 1.36 20.65
C LEU A 161 21.04 0.31 19.85
N TYR A 162 20.49 -0.12 18.71
CA TYR A 162 21.18 -1.04 17.80
C TYR A 162 22.51 -0.47 17.31
N PHE A 163 22.50 0.74 16.76
CA PHE A 163 23.71 1.37 16.21
C PHE A 163 24.70 1.80 17.28
N TYR A 164 24.25 2.05 18.50
CA TYR A 164 25.12 2.31 19.64
C TYR A 164 25.87 1.04 20.06
N GLY A 165 25.19 -0.10 20.11
CA GLY A 165 25.80 -1.38 20.51
C GLY A 165 26.74 -1.97 19.46
N THR A 166 26.49 -1.73 18.18
CA THR A 166 27.20 -2.38 17.06
C THR A 166 28.34 -1.55 16.46
N ASN A 167 28.28 -0.21 16.49
CA ASN A 167 29.29 0.64 15.86
C ASN A 167 30.49 0.86 16.79
N LYS A 168 31.66 0.34 16.40
CA LYS A 168 32.95 0.60 17.04
C LYS A 168 33.63 1.83 16.40
N ASP A 169 34.16 2.71 17.23
CA ASP A 169 34.90 3.90 16.79
C ASP A 169 36.36 3.57 16.39
N VAL A 170 37.04 4.49 15.69
CA VAL A 170 38.47 4.40 15.33
C VAL A 170 39.35 4.00 16.52
N LEU A 171 39.07 4.54 17.70
CA LEU A 171 39.79 4.25 18.95
C LEU A 171 39.60 2.81 19.44
N GLY A 172 38.46 2.17 19.13
CA GLY A 172 38.21 0.76 19.41
C GLY A 172 39.01 -0.18 18.51
N PHE A 173 39.23 0.19 17.25
CA PHE A 173 40.06 -0.57 16.32
C PHE A 173 41.55 -0.47 16.65
N LEU A 174 42.04 0.72 17.02
CA LEU A 174 43.43 0.94 17.42
C LEU A 174 43.81 0.20 18.72
N LYS A 175 42.83 -0.11 19.60
CA LYS A 175 43.05 -0.93 20.80
C LYS A 175 43.06 -2.44 20.52
N ASN A 176 42.29 -2.92 19.54
CA ASN A 176 42.17 -4.35 19.23
C ASN A 176 43.24 -4.86 18.24
N ASP A 177 43.85 -4.01 17.42
CA ASP A 177 44.93 -4.41 16.49
C ASP A 177 46.23 -4.85 17.21
N LYS A 178 46.32 -4.69 18.54
CA LYS A 178 47.46 -5.16 19.33
C LYS A 178 47.36 -6.61 19.81
N ASN A 179 46.22 -7.31 19.64
CA ASN A 179 45.96 -8.54 20.41
C ASN A 179 45.22 -9.70 19.70
N GLN A 180 45.29 -9.90 18.37
CA GLN A 180 44.69 -11.11 17.77
C GLN A 180 45.53 -11.80 16.69
N ASP A 181 45.97 -13.02 17.01
CA ASP A 181 46.30 -14.08 16.05
C ASP A 181 45.05 -14.42 15.23
N LYS A 182 45.13 -14.26 13.90
CA LYS A 182 44.02 -14.54 12.99
C LYS A 182 44.12 -15.96 12.47
N GLY A 183 43.16 -16.83 12.81
CA GLY A 183 43.05 -18.18 12.25
C GLY A 183 42.68 -18.23 10.75
N ARG A 184 42.74 -19.43 10.15
CA ARG A 184 42.52 -19.73 8.70
C ARG A 184 41.25 -19.13 8.08
N PHE A 185 40.15 -19.00 8.83
CA PHE A 185 38.92 -18.35 8.35
C PHE A 185 39.08 -16.84 8.15
N GLY A 186 39.92 -16.19 8.98
CA GLY A 186 40.27 -14.78 8.87
C GLY A 186 41.14 -14.50 7.63
N GLU A 187 41.98 -15.45 7.21
CA GLU A 187 42.81 -15.32 6.01
C GLU A 187 42.01 -15.42 4.72
N LEU A 188 41.04 -16.35 4.63
CA LEU A 188 40.12 -16.46 3.49
C LEU A 188 39.18 -15.25 3.40
N TYR A 189 38.68 -14.77 4.54
CA TYR A 189 37.94 -13.51 4.65
C TYR A 189 38.79 -12.33 4.16
N ASP A 190 40.04 -12.19 4.61
CA ASP A 190 40.96 -11.12 4.20
C ASP A 190 41.38 -11.22 2.72
N LYS A 191 41.35 -12.40 2.08
CA LYS A 191 41.70 -12.60 0.66
C LYS A 191 40.55 -12.19 -0.27
N PHE A 192 39.33 -12.65 -0.01
CA PHE A 192 38.12 -12.19 -0.71
C PHE A 192 37.87 -10.70 -0.51
N ILE A 193 38.24 -10.17 0.66
CA ILE A 193 38.11 -8.75 0.97
C ILE A 193 39.18 -7.90 0.27
N ARG A 194 40.42 -8.38 0.13
CA ARG A 194 41.49 -7.65 -0.57
C ARG A 194 41.19 -7.41 -2.05
N GLU A 195 40.53 -8.34 -2.74
CA GLU A 195 40.11 -8.13 -4.14
C GLU A 195 38.96 -7.12 -4.27
N ARG A 196 37.98 -7.13 -3.34
CA ARG A 196 36.93 -6.08 -3.27
C ARG A 196 37.48 -4.71 -2.85
N ILE A 197 38.61 -4.66 -2.14
CA ILE A 197 39.33 -3.46 -1.65
C ILE A 197 40.07 -2.70 -2.75
N ARG A 198 40.62 -3.40 -3.76
CA ARG A 198 41.37 -2.77 -4.86
C ARG A 198 40.47 -1.99 -5.84
N GLN A 199 39.15 -2.13 -5.70
CA GLN A 199 38.16 -1.52 -6.58
C GLN A 199 37.31 -0.40 -5.91
N SER A 200 37.22 -0.35 -4.57
CA SER A 200 36.66 0.82 -3.85
C SER A 200 37.63 2.00 -3.76
N THR A 201 38.90 1.76 -4.10
CA THR A 201 40.05 2.66 -4.02
C THR A 201 39.96 3.88 -4.96
N LYS A 202 39.18 3.79 -6.05
CA LYS A 202 38.94 4.92 -6.98
C LYS A 202 38.00 6.01 -6.43
N ARG A 203 37.28 5.79 -5.32
CA ARG A 203 36.30 6.76 -4.78
C ARG A 203 36.88 7.73 -3.74
N LEU A 204 37.92 7.33 -3.01
CA LEU A 204 38.63 8.18 -2.04
C LEU A 204 39.64 9.12 -2.71
N SER A 205 39.94 8.95 -4.00
CA SER A 205 40.73 9.93 -4.78
C SER A 205 39.91 11.13 -5.27
N GLN A 206 38.58 11.14 -5.07
CA GLN A 206 37.74 12.29 -5.41
C GLN A 206 37.87 13.40 -4.36
N ARG A 207 37.82 14.67 -4.81
CA ARG A 207 37.88 15.85 -3.94
C ARG A 207 36.83 15.71 -2.81
N PRO A 208 37.24 15.86 -1.54
CA PRO A 208 36.32 15.76 -0.41
C PRO A 208 35.23 16.83 -0.51
N TRP A 209 34.01 16.49 -0.11
CA TRP A 209 32.92 17.45 -0.05
C TRP A 209 33.15 18.39 1.14
N ARG A 210 33.26 19.70 0.87
CA ARG A 210 33.59 20.69 1.90
C ARG A 210 32.44 20.84 2.91
N VAL A 211 32.77 20.67 4.18
CA VAL A 211 31.88 20.88 5.33
C VAL A 211 32.68 21.61 6.41
N GLU A 212 32.13 22.67 6.98
CA GLU A 212 32.82 23.49 8.00
C GLU A 212 32.24 23.32 9.39
N THR A 213 30.92 23.16 9.48
CA THR A 213 30.18 23.07 10.74
C THR A 213 29.19 21.91 10.66
N TYR A 214 28.93 21.26 11.79
CA TYR A 214 27.95 20.17 11.88
C TYR A 214 27.32 20.14 13.27
N LEU A 215 26.14 19.52 13.38
CA LEU A 215 25.50 19.24 14.66
C LEU A 215 26.23 18.08 15.33
N LYS A 216 26.82 18.33 16.50
CA LYS A 216 27.37 17.27 17.36
C LYS A 216 26.23 16.52 18.06
N ASN A 217 25.20 17.22 18.48
CA ASN A 217 23.95 16.69 19.01
C ASN A 217 22.83 17.63 18.49
N PRO A 218 21.53 17.33 18.72
CA PRO A 218 20.44 18.14 18.18
C PRO A 218 20.50 19.64 18.54
N PHE A 219 21.28 20.04 19.55
CA PHE A 219 21.30 21.41 20.09
C PHE A 219 22.66 22.10 20.02
N THR A 220 23.73 21.43 19.57
CA THR A 220 25.11 21.95 19.63
C THR A 220 25.80 21.84 18.28
N ILE A 221 26.23 22.99 17.75
CA ILE A 221 27.00 23.11 16.50
C ILE A 221 28.49 23.10 16.82
N VAL A 222 29.28 22.34 16.06
CA VAL A 222 30.74 22.20 16.23
C VAL A 222 31.44 22.28 14.87
N LEU A 223 32.70 22.71 14.87
CA LEU A 223 33.54 22.74 13.67
C LEU A 223 33.95 21.34 13.23
N ALA A 224 33.85 21.07 11.93
CA ALA A 224 34.41 19.88 11.31
C ALA A 224 35.95 19.97 11.33
N ARG A 225 36.61 18.98 11.93
CA ARG A 225 38.07 18.89 11.96
C ARG A 225 38.60 18.31 10.66
N ASP A 226 39.81 18.73 10.31
CA ASP A 226 40.49 18.19 9.14
C ASP A 226 40.88 16.72 9.36
N SER A 227 40.66 15.91 8.33
CA SER A 227 40.89 14.46 8.34
C SER A 227 42.17 14.05 7.61
N GLU A 228 42.93 15.01 7.07
CA GLU A 228 44.17 14.79 6.30
C GLU A 228 45.26 13.99 7.05
N HIS A 229 45.19 13.93 8.39
CA HIS A 229 46.22 13.31 9.24
C HIS A 229 45.98 11.80 9.52
N TYR A 230 44.86 11.21 9.10
CA TYR A 230 44.56 9.80 9.34
C TYR A 230 44.88 8.92 8.14
N ASN A 231 45.53 7.78 8.38
CA ASN A 231 45.79 6.78 7.34
C ASN A 231 44.47 6.34 6.68
N GLU A 232 44.43 6.41 5.34
CA GLU A 232 43.23 6.06 4.56
C GLU A 232 42.71 4.64 4.88
N GLU A 233 43.61 3.72 5.26
CA GLU A 233 43.24 2.35 5.63
C GLU A 233 42.37 2.29 6.90
N THR A 234 42.66 3.11 7.90
CA THR A 234 41.88 3.18 9.15
C THR A 234 40.50 3.77 8.91
N LEU A 235 40.42 4.85 8.12
CA LEU A 235 39.14 5.45 7.72
C LEU A 235 38.27 4.44 6.94
N ARG A 236 38.90 3.63 6.07
CA ARG A 236 38.21 2.57 5.30
C ARG A 236 37.67 1.45 6.19
N ARG A 237 38.38 1.05 7.25
CA ARG A 237 37.90 0.00 8.18
C ARG A 237 36.64 0.44 8.93
N VAL A 238 36.60 1.70 9.39
CA VAL A 238 35.43 2.25 10.11
C VAL A 238 34.19 2.37 9.21
N PHE A 239 34.32 2.90 7.99
CA PHE A 239 33.19 2.97 7.07
C PHE A 239 32.65 1.58 6.69
N ARG A 240 33.53 0.58 6.56
CA ARG A 240 33.13 -0.80 6.23
C ARG A 240 32.34 -1.46 7.35
N GLN A 241 32.79 -1.35 8.61
CA GLN A 241 32.06 -1.91 9.75
C GLN A 241 30.67 -1.26 9.88
N ASN A 242 30.61 0.07 9.79
CA ASN A 242 29.33 0.79 9.89
C ASN A 242 28.39 0.43 8.73
N HIS A 243 28.92 0.24 7.52
CA HIS A 243 28.12 -0.25 6.40
C HIS A 243 27.61 -1.68 6.64
N PHE A 244 28.44 -2.59 7.15
CA PHE A 244 28.02 -3.96 7.42
C PHE A 244 26.93 -4.01 8.50
N ASN A 245 27.09 -3.27 9.60
CA ASN A 245 26.08 -3.15 10.64
C ASN A 245 24.76 -2.58 10.10
N ALA A 246 24.84 -1.55 9.25
CA ALA A 246 23.66 -0.96 8.64
C ALA A 246 22.94 -1.94 7.71
N SER A 247 23.67 -2.70 6.89
CA SER A 247 23.09 -3.76 6.05
C SER A 247 22.46 -4.89 6.87
N MET A 248 23.01 -5.20 8.05
CA MET A 248 22.42 -6.22 8.93
C MET A 248 21.15 -5.74 9.61
N PHE A 249 21.10 -4.47 10.00
CA PHE A 249 19.87 -3.83 10.45
C PHE A 249 18.79 -3.83 9.37
N GLU A 250 19.15 -3.43 8.14
CA GLU A 250 18.24 -3.46 6.99
C GLU A 250 17.69 -4.89 6.76
N LEU A 251 18.54 -5.92 6.77
CA LEU A 251 18.10 -7.30 6.56
C LEU A 251 17.12 -7.76 7.66
N PHE A 252 17.45 -7.54 8.93
CA PHE A 252 16.58 -7.93 10.05
C PHE A 252 15.20 -7.24 9.98
N LEU A 253 15.21 -5.96 9.62
CA LEU A 253 14.02 -5.15 9.51
C LEU A 253 13.15 -5.57 8.32
N VAL A 254 13.74 -5.84 7.15
CA VAL A 254 13.05 -6.42 5.99
C VAL A 254 12.39 -7.74 6.37
N LEU A 255 13.11 -8.65 7.03
CA LEU A 255 12.56 -9.94 7.45
C LEU A 255 11.40 -9.78 8.43
N THR A 256 11.52 -8.86 9.39
CA THR A 256 10.44 -8.58 10.35
C THR A 256 9.20 -8.04 9.66
N PHE A 257 9.35 -7.12 8.71
CA PHE A 257 8.21 -6.60 7.95
C PHE A 257 7.58 -7.66 7.07
N LEU A 258 8.36 -8.50 6.37
CA LEU A 258 7.81 -9.61 5.60
C LEU A 258 6.99 -10.57 6.47
N VAL A 259 7.43 -10.85 7.70
CA VAL A 259 6.67 -11.66 8.66
C VAL A 259 5.37 -10.95 9.04
N VAL A 260 5.41 -9.71 9.54
CA VAL A 260 4.19 -8.96 9.94
C VAL A 260 3.19 -8.89 8.79
N MET A 261 3.68 -8.64 7.59
CA MET A 261 2.89 -8.48 6.38
C MET A 261 2.27 -9.79 5.89
N ASN A 262 2.92 -10.93 6.13
CA ASN A 262 2.38 -12.25 5.79
C ASN A 262 1.30 -12.73 6.78
N PHE A 263 1.38 -12.32 8.05
CA PHE A 263 0.44 -12.73 9.09
C PHE A 263 -0.71 -11.74 9.33
N GLY A 264 -0.89 -10.73 8.48
CA GLY A 264 -1.81 -9.62 8.76
C GLY A 264 -3.30 -9.93 8.75
N ASP A 265 -3.67 -11.17 8.42
CA ASP A 265 -5.00 -11.79 8.62
C ASP A 265 -5.36 -11.85 10.09
N LEU A 266 -4.35 -11.98 10.94
CA LEU A 266 -4.54 -12.02 12.38
C LEU A 266 -4.65 -10.58 12.89
N PRO A 267 -5.65 -10.27 13.74
CA PRO A 267 -5.88 -8.91 14.25
C PRO A 267 -4.65 -8.23 14.88
N VAL A 268 -3.76 -9.02 15.47
CA VAL A 268 -2.52 -8.55 16.12
C VAL A 268 -1.48 -8.04 15.10
N PHE A 269 -1.50 -8.57 13.87
CA PHE A 269 -0.57 -8.20 12.80
C PHE A 269 -1.19 -7.29 11.74
N THR A 270 -2.49 -7.00 11.84
CA THR A 270 -3.12 -5.95 11.05
C THR A 270 -2.45 -4.60 11.37
N ILE A 271 -2.25 -3.78 10.35
CA ILE A 271 -1.65 -2.44 10.50
C ILE A 271 -2.45 -1.44 9.67
N PRO A 272 -2.47 -0.15 10.06
CA PRO A 272 -3.13 0.88 9.27
C PRO A 272 -2.57 0.93 7.84
N GLY A 273 -3.44 1.15 6.85
CA GLY A 273 -3.06 1.15 5.43
C GLY A 273 -2.00 2.20 5.09
N GLY A 274 -2.04 3.37 5.74
CA GLY A 274 -0.98 4.38 5.61
C GLY A 274 0.38 3.87 6.09
N ALA A 275 0.40 3.05 7.16
CA ALA A 275 1.62 2.43 7.66
C ALA A 275 2.11 1.40 6.64
N SER A 276 1.24 0.56 6.09
CA SER A 276 1.57 -0.39 5.02
C SER A 276 2.24 0.29 3.84
N VAL A 277 1.72 1.42 3.35
CA VAL A 277 2.33 2.20 2.25
C VAL A 277 3.72 2.71 2.64
N ILE A 278 3.89 3.24 3.85
CA ILE A 278 5.20 3.69 4.35
C ILE A 278 6.19 2.52 4.43
N LEU A 279 5.74 1.34 4.88
CA LEU A 279 6.56 0.14 4.96
C LEU A 279 6.98 -0.34 3.58
N VAL A 280 6.11 -0.32 2.58
CA VAL A 280 6.48 -0.61 1.17
C VAL A 280 7.59 0.32 0.70
N PHE A 281 7.44 1.63 0.90
CA PHE A 281 8.48 2.59 0.53
C PHE A 281 9.79 2.34 1.28
N THR A 282 9.68 1.94 2.55
CA THR A 282 10.82 1.56 3.39
C THR A 282 11.55 0.34 2.81
N LEU A 283 10.81 -0.71 2.46
CA LEU A 283 11.34 -1.93 1.84
C LEU A 283 11.99 -1.65 0.48
N MET A 284 11.32 -0.86 -0.38
CA MET A 284 11.88 -0.45 -1.67
C MET A 284 13.21 0.29 -1.50
N LEU A 285 13.30 1.22 -0.55
CA LEU A 285 14.55 1.92 -0.25
C LEU A 285 15.66 0.98 0.24
N MET A 286 15.34 0.01 1.09
CA MET A 286 16.32 -0.96 1.59
C MET A 286 16.81 -1.91 0.50
N ILE A 287 15.91 -2.45 -0.32
CA ILE A 287 16.28 -3.29 -1.47
C ILE A 287 17.18 -2.49 -2.42
N LEU A 288 16.80 -1.25 -2.72
CA LEU A 288 17.61 -0.36 -3.55
C LEU A 288 18.98 -0.05 -2.93
N SER A 289 19.04 0.18 -1.60
CA SER A 289 20.27 0.38 -0.84
C SER A 289 21.24 -0.80 -1.05
N VAL A 290 20.72 -2.02 -0.90
CA VAL A 290 21.47 -3.27 -1.12
C VAL A 290 21.93 -3.40 -2.57
N LEU A 291 21.04 -3.22 -3.55
CA LEU A 291 21.35 -3.33 -4.97
C LEU A 291 22.43 -2.32 -5.41
N LEU A 292 22.29 -1.05 -5.02
CA LEU A 292 23.27 0.00 -5.35
C LEU A 292 24.61 -0.22 -4.65
N SER A 293 24.60 -0.78 -3.43
CA SER A 293 25.83 -1.14 -2.73
C SER A 293 26.57 -2.28 -3.44
N TRP A 294 25.85 -3.34 -3.85
CA TRP A 294 26.44 -4.55 -4.43
C TRP A 294 26.85 -4.36 -5.89
N PHE A 295 25.94 -3.84 -6.73
CA PHE A 295 26.12 -3.73 -8.18
C PHE A 295 26.68 -2.38 -8.64
N ARG A 296 26.71 -1.37 -7.76
CA ARG A 296 27.35 -0.06 -7.99
C ARG A 296 26.87 0.61 -9.30
N GLY A 297 27.78 0.89 -10.23
CA GLY A 297 27.46 1.55 -11.50
C GLY A 297 26.57 0.71 -12.42
N TRP A 298 26.55 -0.61 -12.22
CA TRP A 298 25.69 -1.54 -12.95
C TRP A 298 24.32 -1.71 -12.32
N ALA A 299 24.05 -1.10 -11.16
CA ALA A 299 22.79 -1.32 -10.45
C ALA A 299 21.56 -0.97 -11.29
N VAL A 300 21.61 0.11 -12.07
CA VAL A 300 20.51 0.48 -12.98
C VAL A 300 20.35 -0.58 -14.08
N THR A 301 21.46 -1.02 -14.69
CA THR A 301 21.44 -2.08 -15.71
C THR A 301 20.88 -3.39 -15.15
N VAL A 302 21.30 -3.78 -13.95
CA VAL A 302 20.80 -4.98 -13.26
C VAL A 302 19.32 -4.84 -12.94
N LEU A 303 18.87 -3.68 -12.45
CA LEU A 303 17.46 -3.43 -12.18
C LEU A 303 16.62 -3.55 -13.46
N VAL A 304 17.06 -2.94 -14.56
CA VAL A 304 16.40 -3.05 -15.87
C VAL A 304 16.37 -4.49 -16.35
N LEU A 305 17.49 -5.22 -16.23
CA LEU A 305 17.57 -6.62 -16.63
C LEU A 305 16.65 -7.50 -15.78
N VAL A 306 16.59 -7.29 -14.46
CA VAL A 306 15.65 -7.99 -13.56
C VAL A 306 14.21 -7.72 -13.98
N VAL A 307 13.84 -6.48 -14.30
CA VAL A 307 12.50 -6.16 -14.78
C VAL A 307 12.22 -6.82 -16.13
N LEU A 308 13.16 -6.81 -17.07
CA LEU A 308 13.00 -7.46 -18.38
C LEU A 308 12.89 -8.98 -18.26
N VAL A 309 13.69 -9.60 -17.39
CA VAL A 309 13.63 -11.03 -17.07
C VAL A 309 12.30 -11.36 -16.40
N ALA A 310 11.91 -10.60 -15.38
CA ALA A 310 10.62 -10.77 -14.71
C ALA A 310 9.45 -10.62 -15.69
N ASN A 311 9.51 -9.65 -16.61
CA ASN A 311 8.50 -9.44 -17.65
C ASN A 311 8.50 -10.60 -18.67
N TYR A 312 9.66 -11.06 -19.12
CA TYR A 312 9.78 -12.17 -20.06
C TYR A 312 9.19 -13.46 -19.49
N PHE A 313 9.54 -13.77 -18.24
CA PHE A 313 9.05 -14.96 -17.55
C PHE A 313 7.67 -14.76 -16.91
N SER A 314 7.08 -13.56 -16.98
CA SER A 314 5.85 -13.25 -16.24
C SER A 314 4.68 -14.18 -16.58
N ASN A 315 4.61 -14.68 -17.82
CA ASN A 315 3.59 -15.63 -18.28
C ASN A 315 3.93 -17.10 -17.96
N ASP A 316 5.21 -17.44 -17.77
CA ASP A 316 5.69 -18.84 -17.65
C ASP A 316 5.96 -19.26 -16.19
N LEU A 317 6.02 -18.30 -15.25
CA LEU A 317 6.28 -18.58 -13.84
C LEU A 317 4.99 -19.01 -13.14
N THR A 318 4.71 -20.32 -13.21
CA THR A 318 3.57 -20.96 -12.52
C THR A 318 3.55 -20.75 -11.00
N PHE A 319 4.66 -20.34 -10.39
CA PHE A 319 4.77 -20.00 -8.97
C PHE A 319 4.45 -18.53 -8.64
N LEU A 320 4.25 -17.67 -9.64
CA LEU A 320 3.71 -16.32 -9.50
C LEU A 320 2.28 -16.35 -10.01
N PRO A 321 1.26 -16.60 -9.16
CA PRO A 321 -0.11 -16.71 -9.65
C PRO A 321 -0.56 -15.32 -10.11
N GLN A 322 -0.56 -15.10 -11.42
CA GLN A 322 -0.97 -13.83 -12.03
C GLN A 322 -2.48 -13.68 -12.17
N GLN A 323 -3.22 -14.76 -11.92
CA GLN A 323 -4.65 -14.82 -12.17
C GLN A 323 -5.37 -14.68 -10.84
N ASN A 324 -6.30 -13.73 -10.75
CA ASN A 324 -7.32 -13.70 -9.69
C ASN A 324 -8.52 -14.49 -10.26
N PRO A 325 -8.59 -15.81 -10.07
CA PRO A 325 -9.68 -16.61 -10.62
C PRO A 325 -11.01 -16.19 -9.98
N LEU A 326 -12.07 -16.14 -10.77
CA LEU A 326 -13.42 -16.18 -10.22
C LEU A 326 -13.63 -17.55 -9.56
N TYR A 327 -14.01 -17.52 -8.28
CA TYR A 327 -14.25 -18.71 -7.48
C TYR A 327 -15.46 -19.49 -8.01
N GLY A 328 -15.36 -20.82 -8.02
CA GLY A 328 -16.40 -21.71 -8.55
C GLY A 328 -16.33 -21.98 -10.05
N LEU A 329 -15.39 -21.39 -10.79
CA LEU A 329 -15.12 -21.74 -12.19
C LEU A 329 -13.99 -22.77 -12.30
N ASP A 330 -14.12 -23.68 -13.27
CA ASP A 330 -13.10 -24.67 -13.63
C ASP A 330 -12.21 -24.11 -14.75
N TYR A 331 -10.94 -23.88 -14.43
CA TYR A 331 -9.92 -23.37 -15.35
C TYR A 331 -9.06 -24.46 -15.98
N SER A 332 -9.41 -25.74 -15.79
CA SER A 332 -8.72 -26.86 -16.47
C SER A 332 -9.05 -26.94 -17.97
N LEU A 333 -10.14 -26.30 -18.39
CA LEU A 333 -10.59 -26.23 -19.77
C LEU A 333 -9.95 -25.03 -20.47
N GLU A 334 -9.07 -25.28 -21.43
CA GLU A 334 -8.58 -24.24 -22.34
C GLU A 334 -9.61 -24.02 -23.46
N ILE A 335 -10.28 -22.87 -23.45
CA ILE A 335 -11.20 -22.44 -24.50
C ILE A 335 -10.51 -21.40 -25.38
N ASN A 336 -10.59 -21.57 -26.71
CA ASN A 336 -10.01 -20.59 -27.63
C ASN A 336 -10.83 -19.29 -27.60
N TYR A 337 -10.21 -18.20 -27.16
CA TYR A 337 -10.82 -16.87 -27.13
C TYR A 337 -10.45 -16.10 -28.40
N ASP A 338 -11.15 -16.38 -29.50
CA ASP A 338 -10.98 -15.67 -30.78
C ASP A 338 -12.25 -14.93 -31.21
N SER A 339 -12.12 -14.00 -32.16
CA SER A 339 -13.24 -13.19 -32.64
C SER A 339 -14.34 -14.02 -33.29
N ASP A 340 -13.97 -15.09 -33.98
CA ASP A 340 -14.85 -15.86 -34.85
C ASP A 340 -15.75 -16.78 -34.01
N VAL A 341 -15.17 -17.44 -33.00
CA VAL A 341 -15.87 -18.19 -31.96
C VAL A 341 -16.86 -17.28 -31.25
N LEU A 342 -16.42 -16.11 -30.79
CA LEU A 342 -17.30 -15.18 -30.08
C LEU A 342 -18.41 -14.64 -30.97
N GLN A 343 -18.13 -14.34 -32.24
CA GLN A 343 -19.16 -13.91 -33.18
C GLN A 343 -20.15 -15.04 -33.46
N SER A 344 -19.69 -16.28 -33.56
CA SER A 344 -20.56 -17.44 -33.77
C SER A 344 -21.49 -17.71 -32.57
N GLU A 345 -20.96 -17.61 -31.35
CA GLU A 345 -21.75 -17.75 -30.11
C GLU A 345 -22.76 -16.61 -29.96
N LEU A 346 -22.33 -15.35 -30.20
CA LEU A 346 -23.22 -14.19 -30.14
C LEU A 346 -24.28 -14.19 -31.25
N ALA A 347 -24.01 -14.80 -32.40
CA ALA A 347 -24.93 -14.90 -33.53
C ALA A 347 -25.89 -16.10 -33.42
N ASN A 348 -25.86 -16.86 -32.32
CA ASN A 348 -26.76 -17.99 -32.13
C ASN A 348 -28.20 -17.53 -31.87
N GLU A 349 -28.96 -17.31 -32.96
CA GLU A 349 -30.34 -16.84 -32.93
C GLU A 349 -31.25 -17.73 -32.07
N THR A 350 -31.02 -19.05 -32.05
CA THR A 350 -31.86 -19.99 -31.29
C THR A 350 -31.70 -19.78 -29.79
N ILE A 351 -30.47 -19.59 -29.31
CA ILE A 351 -30.20 -19.29 -27.91
C ILE A 351 -30.74 -17.89 -27.57
N ASN A 352 -30.42 -16.89 -28.38
CA ASN A 352 -30.83 -15.51 -28.14
C ASN A 352 -32.36 -15.33 -28.09
N GLU A 353 -33.11 -15.94 -29.01
CA GLU A 353 -34.57 -15.87 -29.00
C GLU A 353 -35.17 -16.61 -27.80
N LYS A 354 -34.56 -17.72 -27.37
CA LYS A 354 -34.97 -18.41 -26.15
C LYS A 354 -34.76 -17.53 -24.92
N GLU A 355 -33.56 -16.97 -24.75
CA GLU A 355 -33.24 -16.12 -23.60
C GLU A 355 -34.08 -14.85 -23.57
N LYS A 356 -34.37 -14.25 -24.73
CA LYS A 356 -35.29 -13.12 -24.85
C LYS A 356 -36.70 -13.49 -24.39
N LYS A 357 -37.22 -14.65 -24.81
CA LYS A 357 -38.53 -15.15 -24.37
C LYS A 357 -38.56 -15.44 -22.86
N ASP A 358 -37.47 -15.98 -22.32
CA ASP A 358 -37.32 -16.21 -20.89
C ASP A 358 -37.34 -14.87 -20.13
N MET A 359 -36.68 -13.82 -20.65
CA MET A 359 -36.72 -12.47 -20.09
C MET A 359 -38.12 -11.83 -20.19
N GLU A 360 -38.82 -11.98 -21.32
CA GLU A 360 -40.21 -11.54 -21.48
C GLU A 360 -41.10 -12.16 -20.39
N ALA A 361 -40.92 -13.45 -20.09
CA ALA A 361 -41.65 -14.12 -19.02
C ALA A 361 -41.31 -13.57 -17.62
N VAL A 362 -40.09 -13.09 -17.38
CA VAL A 362 -39.73 -12.38 -16.13
C VAL A 362 -40.45 -11.03 -16.05
N LEU A 363 -40.48 -10.28 -17.15
CA LEU A 363 -41.17 -8.98 -17.23
C LEU A 363 -42.69 -9.13 -17.07
N ASP A 364 -43.29 -10.19 -17.60
CA ASP A 364 -44.71 -10.50 -17.40
C ASP A 364 -45.04 -10.77 -15.92
N LYS A 365 -44.18 -11.51 -15.22
CA LYS A 365 -44.32 -11.72 -13.77
C LYS A 365 -44.14 -10.42 -13.00
N TRP A 366 -43.16 -9.59 -13.37
CA TRP A 366 -42.97 -8.28 -12.77
C TRP A 366 -44.22 -7.40 -12.96
N LEU A 367 -44.78 -7.36 -14.18
CA LEU A 367 -46.01 -6.62 -14.49
C LEU A 367 -47.21 -7.13 -13.69
N ALA A 368 -47.35 -8.45 -13.54
CA ALA A 368 -48.37 -9.05 -12.69
C ALA A 368 -48.22 -8.63 -11.21
N ASN A 369 -46.98 -8.59 -10.70
CA ASN A 369 -46.68 -8.09 -9.35
C ASN A 369 -46.99 -6.59 -9.20
N GLN A 370 -46.80 -5.76 -10.24
CA GLN A 370 -47.20 -4.35 -10.18
C GLN A 370 -48.73 -4.18 -10.17
N ARG A 371 -49.45 -5.00 -10.95
CA ARG A 371 -50.92 -4.98 -10.99
C ARG A 371 -51.54 -5.42 -9.66
N SER A 372 -50.93 -6.35 -8.94
CA SER A 372 -51.39 -6.74 -7.59
C SER A 372 -51.23 -5.61 -6.56
N LEU A 373 -50.33 -4.65 -6.81
CA LEU A 373 -50.19 -3.39 -6.06
C LEU A 373 -51.17 -2.30 -6.54
N GLY A 374 -52.10 -2.62 -7.45
CA GLY A 374 -53.08 -1.68 -8.00
C GLY A 374 -52.56 -0.77 -9.10
N ILE A 375 -51.42 -1.09 -9.72
CA ILE A 375 -50.78 -0.27 -10.77
C ILE A 375 -51.02 -0.91 -12.14
N ASP A 376 -51.98 -0.39 -12.90
CA ASP A 376 -52.35 -0.96 -14.21
C ASP A 376 -51.31 -0.67 -15.32
N ARG A 377 -50.65 0.50 -15.25
CA ARG A 377 -49.61 0.94 -16.19
C ARG A 377 -48.35 1.35 -15.44
N PRO A 378 -47.56 0.40 -14.92
CA PRO A 378 -46.36 0.72 -14.17
C PRO A 378 -45.31 1.35 -15.06
N LYS A 379 -44.54 2.29 -14.50
CA LYS A 379 -43.35 2.82 -15.14
C LYS A 379 -42.20 1.85 -14.90
N LEU A 380 -41.39 1.58 -15.93
CA LEU A 380 -40.15 0.82 -15.77
C LEU A 380 -39.17 1.61 -14.91
N PHE A 381 -38.77 1.07 -13.75
CA PHE A 381 -37.85 1.74 -12.83
C PHE A 381 -36.50 1.03 -12.83
N ILE A 382 -35.47 1.75 -13.29
CA ILE A 382 -34.09 1.26 -13.38
C ILE A 382 -33.23 2.09 -12.45
N ILE A 383 -32.48 1.42 -11.58
CA ILE A 383 -31.51 2.05 -10.69
C ILE A 383 -30.12 1.83 -11.28
N ASN A 384 -29.44 2.93 -11.61
CA ASN A 384 -28.06 2.90 -12.09
C ASN A 384 -27.15 3.69 -11.14
N SER A 385 -26.07 3.06 -10.69
CA SER A 385 -25.15 3.64 -9.71
C SER A 385 -23.73 3.80 -10.23
N SER A 386 -23.17 5.00 -10.10
CA SER A 386 -21.77 5.26 -10.46
C SER A 386 -20.79 4.68 -9.44
N GLY A 387 -19.55 4.43 -9.90
CA GLY A 387 -18.45 4.05 -9.01
C GLY A 387 -17.99 5.18 -8.09
N GLY A 388 -17.24 4.81 -7.05
CA GLY A 388 -16.67 5.76 -6.09
C GLY A 388 -16.24 5.12 -4.77
N GLY A 389 -15.88 3.83 -4.78
CA GLY A 389 -15.52 3.06 -3.58
C GLY A 389 -16.60 3.11 -2.49
N LEU A 390 -16.17 2.98 -1.23
CA LEU A 390 -17.03 2.98 -0.04
C LEU A 390 -17.97 4.19 0.03
N ARG A 391 -17.52 5.38 -0.41
CA ARG A 391 -18.36 6.58 -0.43
C ARG A 391 -19.56 6.43 -1.35
N SER A 392 -19.35 5.83 -2.54
CA SER A 392 -20.48 5.52 -3.42
C SER A 392 -21.37 4.47 -2.79
N SER A 393 -20.81 3.38 -2.23
CA SER A 393 -21.61 2.34 -1.57
C SER A 393 -22.52 2.93 -0.49
N LEU A 394 -21.96 3.73 0.43
CA LEU A 394 -22.69 4.40 1.50
C LEU A 394 -23.75 5.36 0.95
N TRP A 395 -23.37 6.23 0.00
CA TRP A 395 -24.31 7.19 -0.60
C TRP A 395 -25.53 6.50 -1.22
N ASN A 396 -25.31 5.43 -1.99
CA ASN A 396 -26.40 4.70 -2.63
C ASN A 396 -27.30 4.02 -1.60
N THR A 397 -26.72 3.35 -0.60
CA THR A 397 -27.48 2.75 0.51
C THR A 397 -28.34 3.79 1.21
N THR A 398 -27.75 4.92 1.62
CA THR A 398 -28.45 6.03 2.29
C THR A 398 -29.60 6.58 1.47
N ILE A 399 -29.35 6.92 0.19
CA ILE A 399 -30.34 7.57 -0.67
C ILE A 399 -31.45 6.58 -1.05
N LEU A 400 -31.14 5.33 -1.36
CA LEU A 400 -32.15 4.35 -1.73
C LEU A 400 -33.01 3.95 -0.53
N CYS A 401 -32.44 3.82 0.67
CA CYS A 401 -33.25 3.67 1.89
C CYS A 401 -34.16 4.87 2.11
N HIS A 402 -33.69 6.09 1.86
CA HIS A 402 -34.54 7.29 1.98
C HIS A 402 -35.67 7.30 0.93
N ILE A 403 -35.36 6.97 -0.33
CA ILE A 403 -36.36 6.84 -1.40
C ILE A 403 -37.38 5.76 -1.04
N ASP A 404 -36.95 4.61 -0.54
CA ASP A 404 -37.84 3.54 -0.08
C ASP A 404 -38.78 4.01 1.02
N SER A 405 -38.29 4.79 1.99
CA SER A 405 -39.12 5.40 3.03
C SER A 405 -40.18 6.35 2.46
N VAL A 406 -39.82 7.20 1.49
CA VAL A 406 -40.77 8.09 0.80
C VAL A 406 -41.79 7.30 -0.04
N MET A 407 -41.38 6.15 -0.56
CA MET A 407 -42.21 5.24 -1.34
C MET A 407 -43.01 4.24 -0.49
N GLY A 408 -42.94 4.34 0.84
CA GLY A 408 -43.67 3.45 1.75
C GLY A 408 -43.19 1.99 1.72
N GLY A 409 -41.92 1.74 1.43
CA GLY A 409 -41.34 0.38 1.41
C GLY A 409 -41.45 -0.36 0.06
N ASP A 410 -41.91 0.31 -0.99
CA ASP A 410 -42.18 -0.32 -2.29
C ASP A 410 -41.04 -0.16 -3.31
N LEU A 411 -39.90 0.44 -2.96
CA LEU A 411 -38.83 0.70 -3.93
C LEU A 411 -38.37 -0.59 -4.60
N MET A 412 -38.08 -1.62 -3.81
CA MET A 412 -37.57 -2.91 -4.30
C MET A 412 -38.61 -3.66 -5.12
N LYS A 413 -39.90 -3.53 -4.77
CA LYS A 413 -41.00 -4.15 -5.51
C LYS A 413 -41.19 -3.48 -6.88
N LYS A 414 -40.96 -2.18 -6.98
CA LYS A 414 -41.16 -1.39 -8.20
C LYS A 414 -39.92 -1.36 -9.10
N ALA A 415 -38.72 -1.53 -8.54
CA ALA A 415 -37.49 -1.63 -9.31
C ALA A 415 -37.50 -2.88 -10.19
N THR A 416 -37.15 -2.71 -11.47
CA THR A 416 -37.04 -3.82 -12.43
C THR A 416 -35.59 -4.29 -12.56
N LEU A 417 -34.67 -3.32 -12.62
CA LEU A 417 -33.25 -3.58 -12.86
C LEU A 417 -32.38 -2.67 -11.99
N MET A 418 -31.34 -3.25 -11.41
CA MET A 418 -30.24 -2.58 -10.76
C MET A 418 -28.95 -2.83 -11.52
N SER A 419 -28.17 -1.77 -11.71
CA SER A 419 -26.84 -1.87 -12.31
C SER A 419 -25.94 -0.76 -11.80
N GLY A 420 -24.63 -0.93 -11.91
CA GLY A 420 -23.69 0.07 -11.42
C GLY A 420 -22.24 -0.32 -11.58
N ALA A 421 -21.34 0.50 -11.04
CA ALA A 421 -19.91 0.30 -11.14
C ALA A 421 -19.22 0.33 -9.76
N SER A 422 -18.19 -0.49 -9.57
CA SER A 422 -17.33 -0.47 -8.36
C SER A 422 -18.16 -0.44 -7.06
N GLY A 423 -17.89 0.47 -6.13
CA GLY A 423 -18.65 0.59 -4.87
C GLY A 423 -20.16 0.81 -5.03
N GLY A 424 -20.59 1.47 -6.12
CA GLY A 424 -22.02 1.60 -6.42
C GLY A 424 -22.70 0.25 -6.60
N MET A 425 -22.03 -0.67 -7.30
CA MET A 425 -22.50 -2.07 -7.46
C MET A 425 -22.60 -2.78 -6.10
N LEU A 426 -21.60 -2.61 -5.24
CA LEU A 426 -21.55 -3.24 -3.91
C LEU A 426 -22.72 -2.76 -3.04
N GLY A 427 -22.98 -1.45 -3.01
CA GLY A 427 -24.12 -0.88 -2.28
C GLY A 427 -25.47 -1.42 -2.78
N LEU A 428 -25.65 -1.51 -4.10
CA LEU A 428 -26.88 -2.08 -4.69
C LEU A 428 -27.04 -3.56 -4.35
N ALA A 429 -25.98 -4.36 -4.45
CA ALA A 429 -26.00 -5.78 -4.12
C ALA A 429 -26.34 -6.01 -2.65
N PHE A 430 -25.72 -5.24 -1.73
CA PHE A 430 -26.00 -5.35 -0.30
C PHE A 430 -27.43 -4.95 0.07
N LEU A 431 -27.95 -3.90 -0.57
CA LEU A 431 -29.33 -3.45 -0.38
C LEU A 431 -30.35 -4.48 -0.87
N ARG A 432 -30.06 -5.12 -2.01
CA ARG A 432 -30.84 -6.23 -2.55
C ARG A 432 -30.82 -7.46 -1.63
N GLU A 433 -29.65 -7.81 -1.08
CA GLU A 433 -29.54 -8.91 -0.13
C GLU A 433 -30.27 -8.59 1.19
N THR A 434 -30.16 -7.36 1.70
CA THR A 434 -30.85 -6.95 2.92
C THR A 434 -32.37 -7.04 2.75
N TYR A 435 -32.91 -6.70 1.58
CA TYR A 435 -34.33 -6.86 1.27
C TYR A 435 -34.78 -8.34 1.37
N ILE A 436 -33.97 -9.27 0.88
CA ILE A 436 -34.24 -10.71 0.97
C ILE A 436 -34.20 -11.18 2.44
N GLN A 437 -33.14 -10.80 3.17
CA GLN A 437 -32.98 -11.15 4.59
C GLN A 437 -34.08 -10.56 5.47
N ASN A 438 -34.66 -9.44 5.07
CA ASN A 438 -35.78 -8.81 5.75
C ASN A 438 -37.15 -9.37 5.28
N GLU A 439 -37.19 -10.56 4.68
CA GLU A 439 -38.42 -11.22 4.20
C GLU A 439 -39.23 -10.34 3.25
N PHE A 440 -38.56 -9.60 2.37
CA PHE A 440 -39.18 -8.69 1.39
C PHE A 440 -39.97 -7.53 2.03
N LYS A 441 -39.63 -7.15 3.26
CA LYS A 441 -40.14 -5.96 3.97
C LYS A 441 -39.29 -4.72 3.69
N GLU A 442 -39.81 -3.56 4.06
CA GLU A 442 -39.18 -2.25 3.88
C GLU A 442 -37.70 -2.18 4.33
N ILE A 443 -36.82 -1.82 3.40
CA ILE A 443 -35.37 -1.77 3.64
C ILE A 443 -34.97 -0.55 4.47
N TYR A 444 -35.77 0.52 4.45
CA TYR A 444 -35.45 1.74 5.21
C TYR A 444 -35.39 1.52 6.72
N THR A 445 -36.03 0.45 7.23
CA THR A 445 -35.97 0.06 8.65
C THR A 445 -34.60 -0.45 9.08
N ARG A 446 -33.76 -0.87 8.12
CA ARG A 446 -32.39 -1.35 8.34
C ARG A 446 -31.32 -0.32 7.98
N ARG A 447 -31.72 0.90 7.65
CA ARG A 447 -30.81 1.96 7.16
C ARG A 447 -29.60 2.16 8.07
N GLU A 448 -29.80 2.35 9.38
CA GLU A 448 -28.70 2.62 10.31
C GLU A 448 -27.71 1.46 10.45
N SER A 449 -28.16 0.20 10.41
CA SER A 449 -27.25 -0.95 10.40
C SER A 449 -26.49 -1.01 9.07
N MET A 450 -27.19 -0.86 7.94
CA MET A 450 -26.56 -0.95 6.64
C MET A 450 -25.54 0.17 6.40
N GLU A 451 -25.83 1.41 6.82
CA GLU A 451 -24.90 2.54 6.72
C GLU A 451 -23.64 2.29 7.55
N ARG A 452 -23.77 1.74 8.75
CA ARG A 452 -22.62 1.35 9.57
C ARG A 452 -21.80 0.23 8.94
N ASP A 453 -22.46 -0.79 8.41
CA ASP A 453 -21.80 -1.97 7.84
C ASP A 453 -21.07 -1.65 6.54
N ILE A 454 -21.72 -0.90 5.63
CA ILE A 454 -21.14 -0.55 4.32
C ILE A 454 -20.05 0.52 4.41
N ALA A 455 -19.95 1.26 5.53
CA ALA A 455 -18.95 2.31 5.74
C ALA A 455 -17.63 1.80 6.34
N LYS A 456 -17.60 0.57 6.86
CA LYS A 456 -16.40 -0.04 7.45
C LYS A 456 -15.26 -0.15 6.41
N ASP A 457 -14.03 -0.11 6.91
CA ASP A 457 -12.84 -0.16 6.06
C ASP A 457 -12.76 -1.44 5.22
N ILE A 458 -12.32 -1.25 3.98
CA ILE A 458 -11.94 -2.32 3.04
C ILE A 458 -10.54 -2.06 2.49
N LEU A 459 -10.01 -0.84 2.63
CA LEU A 459 -8.81 -0.41 1.94
C LEU A 459 -7.54 -0.83 2.70
N ASN A 460 -7.55 -0.89 4.04
CA ASN A 460 -6.35 -1.32 4.78
C ASN A 460 -5.95 -2.77 4.46
N PRO A 461 -6.85 -3.78 4.48
CA PRO A 461 -6.49 -5.15 4.13
C PRO A 461 -6.00 -5.30 2.69
N VAL A 462 -6.62 -4.56 1.76
CA VAL A 462 -6.22 -4.57 0.35
C VAL A 462 -4.82 -3.95 0.17
N LEU A 463 -4.54 -2.81 0.80
CA LEU A 463 -3.22 -2.19 0.73
C LEU A 463 -2.14 -3.02 1.40
N LEU A 464 -2.47 -3.68 2.49
CA LEU A 464 -1.58 -4.65 3.11
C LEU A 464 -1.30 -5.82 2.16
N SER A 465 -2.30 -6.36 1.48
CA SER A 465 -2.12 -7.42 0.47
C SER A 465 -1.27 -6.96 -0.71
N ILE A 466 -1.45 -5.73 -1.18
CA ILE A 466 -0.61 -5.16 -2.24
C ILE A 466 0.84 -5.07 -1.75
N ALA A 467 1.01 -4.60 -0.51
CA ALA A 467 2.32 -4.45 0.10
C ALA A 467 3.04 -5.80 0.26
N SER A 468 2.30 -6.87 0.55
CA SER A 468 2.83 -8.19 0.91
C SER A 468 2.79 -9.16 -0.27
N THR A 469 1.60 -9.65 -0.55
CA THR A 469 1.28 -10.71 -1.49
C THR A 469 1.60 -10.31 -2.93
N ASP A 470 1.19 -9.11 -3.37
CA ASP A 470 1.36 -8.69 -4.77
C ASP A 470 2.82 -8.31 -5.10
N LEU A 471 3.54 -7.69 -4.16
CA LEU A 471 4.92 -7.23 -4.40
C LEU A 471 5.98 -8.31 -4.20
N PHE A 472 5.68 -9.34 -3.41
CA PHE A 472 6.63 -10.41 -3.10
C PHE A 472 6.12 -11.76 -3.61
N PHE A 473 5.52 -12.56 -2.73
CA PHE A 473 5.04 -13.89 -3.06
C PHE A 473 3.67 -14.12 -2.42
N GLN A 474 2.77 -14.72 -3.21
CA GLN A 474 1.51 -15.24 -2.70
C GLN A 474 1.79 -16.41 -1.76
N LEU A 475 1.43 -16.24 -0.48
CA LEU A 475 1.59 -17.23 0.55
C LEU A 475 0.22 -17.59 1.11
N GLY A 476 -0.20 -18.83 0.85
CA GLY A 476 -1.45 -19.39 1.35
C GLY A 476 -2.51 -19.58 0.27
N SER A 477 -3.31 -20.63 0.45
CA SER A 477 -4.49 -20.93 -0.33
C SER A 477 -5.71 -21.06 0.57
N PHE A 478 -6.89 -21.03 -0.04
CA PHE A 478 -8.14 -21.40 0.58
C PHE A 478 -8.92 -22.30 -0.37
N THR A 479 -9.83 -23.12 0.16
CA THR A 479 -10.62 -24.05 -0.64
C THR A 479 -12.05 -23.54 -0.74
N TYR A 480 -12.59 -23.48 -1.96
CA TYR A 480 -13.99 -23.13 -2.24
C TYR A 480 -14.58 -24.13 -3.23
N ASN A 481 -15.73 -24.73 -2.89
CA ASN A 481 -16.37 -25.80 -3.69
C ASN A 481 -15.43 -26.93 -4.14
N GLY A 482 -14.48 -27.33 -3.27
CA GLY A 482 -13.52 -28.40 -3.54
C GLY A 482 -12.35 -28.02 -4.47
N MET A 483 -12.25 -26.75 -4.88
CA MET A 483 -11.13 -26.20 -5.64
C MET A 483 -10.28 -25.30 -4.74
N ASP A 484 -8.96 -25.34 -4.94
CA ASP A 484 -8.01 -24.51 -4.19
C ASP A 484 -7.69 -23.23 -4.96
N TYR A 485 -7.79 -22.10 -4.24
CA TYR A 485 -7.56 -20.76 -4.76
C TYR A 485 -6.48 -20.04 -3.93
N PRO A 486 -5.66 -19.16 -4.54
CA PRO A 486 -4.69 -18.38 -3.80
C PRO A 486 -5.39 -17.31 -2.93
N LYS A 487 -4.80 -16.99 -1.76
CA LYS A 487 -5.22 -15.85 -0.95
C LYS A 487 -4.65 -14.54 -1.50
N ASP A 488 -5.22 -14.09 -2.60
CA ASP A 488 -4.84 -12.84 -3.29
C ASP A 488 -5.53 -11.60 -2.68
N ARG A 489 -5.33 -10.43 -3.32
CA ARG A 489 -6.01 -9.19 -2.89
C ARG A 489 -7.53 -9.21 -3.09
N ALA A 490 -8.05 -10.01 -4.01
CA ALA A 490 -9.49 -10.14 -4.27
C ALA A 490 -10.13 -10.96 -3.15
N TYR A 491 -9.49 -12.05 -2.71
CA TYR A 491 -9.86 -12.77 -1.49
C TYR A 491 -9.91 -11.84 -0.27
N ARG A 492 -8.88 -11.02 -0.06
CA ARG A 492 -8.84 -10.05 1.05
C ARG A 492 -9.97 -9.04 1.00
N PHE A 493 -10.26 -8.55 -0.20
CA PHE A 493 -11.36 -7.64 -0.44
C PHE A 493 -12.70 -8.30 -0.08
N GLU A 494 -12.93 -9.52 -0.58
CA GLU A 494 -14.17 -10.26 -0.36
C GLU A 494 -14.36 -10.61 1.11
N GLU A 495 -13.36 -11.19 1.78
CA GLU A 495 -13.43 -11.52 3.21
C GLU A 495 -13.73 -10.30 4.08
N GLN A 496 -13.07 -9.18 3.81
CA GLN A 496 -13.33 -7.95 4.55
C GLN A 496 -14.75 -7.44 4.27
N TYR A 497 -15.22 -7.52 3.03
CA TYR A 497 -16.55 -7.07 2.66
C TYR A 497 -17.65 -7.97 3.26
N LEU A 498 -17.46 -9.29 3.25
CA LEU A 498 -18.33 -10.26 3.91
C LEU A 498 -18.38 -10.00 5.41
N SER A 499 -17.22 -9.85 6.07
CA SER A 499 -17.14 -9.50 7.49
C SER A 499 -17.87 -8.20 7.80
N ASN A 500 -17.67 -7.17 6.98
CA ASN A 500 -18.31 -5.86 7.16
C ASN A 500 -19.84 -5.96 7.10
N THR A 501 -20.36 -6.80 6.20
CA THR A 501 -21.79 -7.01 5.91
C THR A 501 -22.42 -8.19 6.68
N GLY A 502 -21.75 -8.72 7.71
CA GLY A 502 -22.29 -9.79 8.55
C GLY A 502 -22.41 -11.15 7.85
N ASN A 503 -21.59 -11.39 6.81
CA ASN A 503 -21.59 -12.57 5.95
C ASN A 503 -22.91 -12.81 5.20
N HIS A 504 -23.81 -11.82 5.12
CA HIS A 504 -25.08 -11.96 4.40
C HIS A 504 -24.90 -12.18 2.90
N LEU A 505 -23.77 -11.71 2.35
CA LEU A 505 -23.44 -11.80 0.92
C LEU A 505 -22.60 -13.03 0.57
N ASP A 506 -22.36 -13.97 1.50
CA ASP A 506 -21.65 -15.23 1.22
C ASP A 506 -22.55 -16.19 0.42
N LYS A 507 -22.77 -15.84 -0.84
CA LYS A 507 -23.69 -16.50 -1.78
C LYS A 507 -23.11 -16.47 -3.19
N SER A 508 -23.42 -17.52 -3.95
CA SER A 508 -23.15 -17.56 -5.38
C SER A 508 -24.14 -16.68 -6.16
N LEU A 509 -23.75 -16.27 -7.36
CA LEU A 509 -24.65 -15.55 -8.26
C LEU A 509 -25.91 -16.37 -8.60
N SER A 510 -25.76 -17.70 -8.72
CA SER A 510 -26.86 -18.63 -9.01
C SER A 510 -27.93 -18.68 -7.93
N ASP A 511 -27.59 -18.38 -6.67
CA ASP A 511 -28.55 -18.43 -5.55
C ASP A 511 -29.70 -17.41 -5.73
N TYR A 512 -29.47 -16.38 -6.54
CA TYR A 512 -30.46 -15.35 -6.83
C TYR A 512 -31.36 -15.64 -8.04
N ARG A 513 -31.04 -16.66 -8.85
CA ARG A 513 -31.70 -16.91 -10.16
C ARG A 513 -33.21 -17.10 -10.04
N ALA A 514 -33.67 -17.89 -9.06
CA ALA A 514 -35.11 -18.14 -8.87
C ALA A 514 -35.87 -16.88 -8.42
N LEU A 515 -35.25 -16.05 -7.58
CA LEU A 515 -35.86 -14.82 -7.07
C LEU A 515 -35.95 -13.74 -8.17
N GLU A 516 -34.92 -13.61 -9.01
CA GLU A 516 -35.00 -12.74 -10.20
C GLU A 516 -36.00 -13.26 -11.23
N ALA A 517 -35.98 -14.57 -11.52
CA ALA A 517 -36.87 -15.18 -12.52
C ALA A 517 -38.35 -15.15 -12.13
N SER A 518 -38.65 -14.95 -10.84
CA SER A 518 -40.02 -14.75 -10.32
C SER A 518 -40.36 -13.28 -10.06
N ALA A 519 -39.46 -12.35 -10.41
CA ALA A 519 -39.60 -10.92 -10.20
C ALA A 519 -39.92 -10.54 -8.73
N GLN A 520 -39.39 -11.29 -7.77
CA GLN A 520 -39.50 -10.99 -6.33
C GLN A 520 -38.49 -9.93 -5.89
N ILE A 521 -37.36 -9.85 -6.59
CA ILE A 521 -36.30 -8.86 -6.40
C ILE A 521 -35.93 -8.27 -7.77
N PRO A 522 -35.42 -7.04 -7.82
CA PRO A 522 -34.92 -6.47 -9.07
C PRO A 522 -33.74 -7.31 -9.59
N MET A 523 -33.64 -7.38 -10.93
CA MET A 523 -32.49 -8.00 -11.60
C MET A 523 -31.22 -7.23 -11.27
N LEU A 524 -30.08 -7.92 -11.20
CA LEU A 524 -28.77 -7.29 -11.02
C LEU A 524 -27.85 -7.61 -12.21
N ILE A 525 -27.39 -6.57 -12.91
CA ILE A 525 -26.42 -6.72 -14.00
C ILE A 525 -25.10 -6.10 -13.60
N ILE A 526 -24.06 -6.93 -13.50
CA ILE A 526 -22.67 -6.53 -13.31
C ILE A 526 -21.99 -6.50 -14.67
N TYR A 527 -21.22 -5.44 -14.95
CA TYR A 527 -20.61 -5.24 -16.27
C TYR A 527 -19.11 -4.93 -16.23
N PRO A 528 -18.22 -5.89 -15.91
CA PRO A 528 -16.78 -5.65 -16.02
C PRO A 528 -16.35 -5.45 -17.48
N THR A 529 -15.17 -4.86 -17.67
CA THR A 529 -14.55 -4.72 -19.00
C THR A 529 -13.54 -5.84 -19.21
N ILE A 530 -13.61 -6.49 -20.37
CA ILE A 530 -12.61 -7.46 -20.82
C ILE A 530 -11.37 -6.69 -21.25
N ILE A 531 -10.24 -6.92 -20.58
CA ILE A 531 -9.01 -6.13 -20.82
C ILE A 531 -8.42 -6.39 -22.20
N ASN A 532 -8.57 -7.62 -22.72
CA ASN A 532 -7.94 -8.06 -23.96
C ASN A 532 -8.44 -7.29 -25.20
N ASP A 533 -9.70 -6.83 -25.18
CA ASP A 533 -10.33 -6.20 -26.34
C ASP A 533 -11.30 -5.04 -26.01
N GLY A 534 -11.48 -4.72 -24.73
CA GLY A 534 -12.32 -3.60 -24.29
C GLY A 534 -13.83 -3.86 -24.32
N ARG A 535 -14.29 -5.08 -24.65
CA ARG A 535 -15.73 -5.41 -24.62
C ARG A 535 -16.28 -5.41 -23.20
N LYS A 536 -17.58 -5.16 -23.09
CA LYS A 536 -18.30 -5.32 -21.82
C LYS A 536 -18.69 -6.79 -21.67
N LEU A 537 -18.39 -7.38 -20.53
CA LEU A 537 -18.94 -8.66 -20.13
C LEU A 537 -20.20 -8.40 -19.32
N LEU A 538 -21.33 -9.02 -19.66
CA LEU A 538 -22.54 -8.96 -18.83
C LEU A 538 -22.57 -10.17 -17.91
N VAL A 539 -22.69 -9.94 -16.60
CA VAL A 539 -22.76 -10.97 -15.57
C VAL A 539 -24.06 -10.79 -14.80
N SER A 540 -24.89 -11.83 -14.79
CA SER A 540 -26.24 -11.85 -14.22
C SER A 540 -26.64 -13.28 -13.82
N PRO A 541 -27.51 -13.47 -12.80
CA PRO A 541 -28.09 -14.79 -12.51
C PRO A 541 -28.97 -15.35 -13.64
N LEU A 542 -29.60 -14.45 -14.40
CA LEU A 542 -30.40 -14.76 -15.59
C LEU A 542 -29.53 -14.69 -16.86
N ASP A 543 -29.89 -15.51 -17.84
CA ASP A 543 -29.20 -15.57 -19.14
C ASP A 543 -29.57 -14.31 -19.95
N MET A 544 -28.57 -13.63 -20.51
CA MET A 544 -28.71 -12.29 -21.14
C MET A 544 -27.88 -12.12 -22.43
N GLY A 545 -27.58 -13.21 -23.14
CA GLY A 545 -26.87 -13.18 -24.42
C GLY A 545 -27.53 -12.25 -25.45
N PHE A 546 -28.86 -12.20 -25.47
CA PHE A 546 -29.64 -11.29 -26.34
C PHE A 546 -29.35 -9.79 -26.14
N MET A 547 -28.75 -9.39 -25.00
CA MET A 547 -28.40 -7.98 -24.72
C MET A 547 -27.06 -7.57 -25.32
N ASN A 548 -26.28 -8.50 -25.85
CA ASN A 548 -25.02 -8.19 -26.51
C ASN A 548 -25.30 -7.87 -27.98
N PRO A 549 -25.17 -6.62 -28.43
CA PRO A 549 -25.27 -6.32 -29.85
C PRO A 549 -24.15 -7.04 -30.60
N LEU A 550 -24.48 -7.68 -31.71
CA LEU A 550 -23.48 -8.09 -32.69
C LEU A 550 -22.68 -6.86 -33.13
N PRO A 551 -21.33 -6.92 -33.16
CA PRO A 551 -20.51 -5.80 -33.57
C PRO A 551 -20.80 -5.28 -34.99
#